data_AF-A0A385TMS6-F1
#
_entry.id   AF-A0A385TMS6-F1
#
_cell.length_a   1.000
_cell.length_b   1.000
_cell.length_c   1.000
_cell.angle_alpha   90.00
_cell.angle_beta   90.00
_cell.angle_gamma   90.00
#
_symmetry.space_group_name_H-M   'P 1'
#
loop_
_entity.id
_entity.type
_entity.pdbx_description
1 polymer ?
#
loop_
_entity_poly.entity_id
_entity_poly.type
_entity_poly.pdbx_seq_one_letter_code
_entity_poly.pdbx_strand_id
1 'polypeptide(L)'
;MTQKIAVIIVHGLGTQKKSYADKFMKKLRETFSRTSGIPHEQLAMEAVHWADVFAAREEELIGSSIKPYRLRYQHLRQYVINNLADAVAYQPVELEDQNYEAIHRTISEALHRLALSAGPHAPLCVISHSLGSMIASNFFYDLQFSSRGHRLVVNPEAPLERGELLTLFYTLGTTLPLWSMRYRDFDKPIEVPSAQLKLYYEHLLGEWVNFYDKDDILAYPLKSINEEYDRTVRQDISVNVGNWLTSWNPLSHSGYFYSKPILEYIASQLEATWRSINQVK
;
A
#
# COMPACT_ATOMS: atom_id res chain seq x y z
N MET A 1 12.75 1.64 26.44
CA MET A 1 11.68 0.90 25.74
C MET A 1 12.24 0.46 24.41
N THR A 2 11.85 -0.71 23.89
CA THR A 2 12.26 -1.16 22.55
C THR A 2 11.54 -0.33 21.49
N GLN A 3 12.22 -0.06 20.38
CA GLN A 3 11.64 0.61 19.22
C GLN A 3 10.73 -0.37 18.48
N LYS A 4 9.49 0.04 18.24
CA LYS A 4 8.52 -0.70 17.43
C LYS A 4 8.75 -0.47 15.94
N ILE A 5 8.20 -1.35 15.11
CA ILE A 5 8.06 -1.12 13.67
C ILE A 5 6.66 -0.61 13.38
N ALA A 6 6.56 0.43 12.56
CA ALA A 6 5.30 0.92 12.03
C ALA A 6 4.95 0.14 10.75
N VAL A 7 3.74 -0.39 10.66
CA VAL A 7 3.24 -1.13 9.48
C VAL A 7 1.96 -0.48 8.99
N ILE A 8 1.95 -0.04 7.74
CA ILE A 8 0.76 0.53 7.11
C ILE A 8 0.26 -0.39 6.01
N ILE A 9 -1.05 -0.66 6.00
CA ILE A 9 -1.72 -1.51 5.02
C ILE A 9 -2.59 -0.63 4.12
N VAL A 10 -2.44 -0.74 2.80
CA VAL A 10 -3.19 0.05 1.81
C VAL A 10 -3.93 -0.89 0.87
N HIS A 11 -5.26 -0.83 0.88
CA HIS A 11 -6.11 -1.70 0.04
C HIS A 11 -6.21 -1.23 -1.41
N GLY A 12 -6.66 -2.15 -2.27
CA GLY A 12 -7.00 -1.92 -3.67
C GLY A 12 -8.39 -1.37 -3.90
N LEU A 13 -8.87 -1.47 -5.15
CA LEU A 13 -10.21 -1.03 -5.57
C LEU A 13 -11.35 -1.64 -4.75
N GLY A 14 -12.48 -0.95 -4.76
CA GLY A 14 -13.74 -1.45 -4.22
C GLY A 14 -14.06 -0.97 -2.82
N THR A 15 -15.35 -0.94 -2.51
CA THR A 15 -15.87 -0.60 -1.18
C THR A 15 -15.37 -1.61 -0.15
N GLN A 16 -14.39 -1.19 0.66
CA GLN A 16 -13.87 -2.02 1.74
C GLN A 16 -14.66 -1.80 3.02
N LYS A 17 -14.81 -2.86 3.83
CA LYS A 17 -15.25 -2.68 5.23
C LYS A 17 -14.11 -2.04 6.02
N LYS A 18 -14.42 -1.27 7.07
CA LYS A 18 -13.39 -0.70 7.96
C LYS A 18 -12.45 -1.77 8.54
N SER A 19 -12.94 -3.00 8.70
CA SER A 19 -12.22 -4.17 9.21
C SER A 19 -11.53 -5.02 8.14
N TYR A 20 -11.34 -4.53 6.90
CA TYR A 20 -10.82 -5.36 5.80
C TYR A 20 -9.45 -5.98 6.11
N ALA A 21 -8.60 -5.25 6.84
CA ALA A 21 -7.23 -5.67 7.14
C ALA A 21 -7.11 -6.49 8.43
N ASP A 22 -8.13 -6.53 9.30
CA ASP A 22 -8.04 -7.09 10.66
C ASP A 22 -7.50 -8.52 10.65
N LYS A 23 -8.01 -9.35 9.74
CA LYS A 23 -7.60 -10.76 9.61
C LYS A 23 -6.16 -10.88 9.11
N PHE A 24 -5.73 -10.01 8.19
CA PHE A 24 -4.37 -9.98 7.70
C PHE A 24 -3.39 -9.53 8.80
N MET A 25 -3.69 -8.41 9.46
CA MET A 25 -2.90 -7.88 10.57
C MET A 25 -2.76 -8.89 11.70
N LYS A 26 -3.86 -9.58 12.07
CA LYS A 26 -3.84 -10.66 13.06
C LYS A 26 -2.91 -11.79 12.64
N LYS A 27 -3.06 -12.31 11.42
CA LYS A 27 -2.20 -13.40 10.91
C LYS A 27 -0.73 -13.00 10.81
N LEU A 28 -0.44 -11.76 10.41
CA LEU A 28 0.92 -11.25 10.31
C LEU A 28 1.56 -11.15 11.71
N ARG A 29 0.83 -10.63 12.69
CA ARG A 29 1.24 -10.60 14.11
C ARG A 29 1.51 -12.00 14.65
N GLU A 30 0.58 -12.93 14.45
CA GLU A 30 0.74 -14.33 14.87
C GLU A 30 1.95 -14.99 14.20
N THR A 31 2.14 -14.77 12.90
CA THR A 31 3.27 -15.32 12.14
C THR A 31 4.58 -14.75 12.66
N PHE A 32 4.69 -13.42 12.78
CA PHE A 32 5.86 -12.72 13.30
C PHE A 32 6.26 -13.22 14.68
N SER A 33 5.33 -13.26 15.65
CA SER A 33 5.67 -13.72 16.99
C SER A 33 6.03 -15.18 17.06
N ARG A 34 5.33 -16.03 16.30
CA ARG A 34 5.60 -17.46 16.26
C ARG A 34 6.97 -17.78 15.67
N THR A 35 7.41 -17.08 14.61
CA THR A 35 8.69 -17.38 13.95
C THR A 35 9.88 -16.72 14.65
N SER A 36 9.71 -15.50 15.17
CA SER A 36 10.81 -14.72 15.75
C SER A 36 10.97 -14.85 17.26
N GLY A 37 9.91 -15.26 17.97
CA GLY A 37 9.81 -15.17 19.43
C GLY A 37 9.62 -13.74 19.97
N ILE A 38 9.50 -12.73 19.09
CA ILE A 38 9.30 -11.32 19.47
C ILE A 38 7.80 -11.08 19.73
N PRO A 39 7.42 -10.36 20.82
CA PRO A 39 6.02 -10.05 21.10
C PRO A 39 5.34 -9.27 19.96
N HIS A 40 4.09 -9.60 19.64
CA HIS A 40 3.39 -9.02 18.49
C HIS A 40 3.10 -7.52 18.65
N GLU A 41 3.11 -7.03 19.89
CA GLU A 41 2.96 -5.63 20.27
C GLU A 41 4.12 -4.74 19.79
N GLN A 42 5.22 -5.36 19.33
CA GLN A 42 6.32 -4.67 18.67
C GLN A 42 5.98 -4.19 17.25
N LEU A 43 4.82 -4.60 16.71
CA LEU A 43 4.29 -4.15 15.43
C LEU A 43 3.08 -3.22 15.67
N ALA A 44 3.30 -1.92 15.52
CA ALA A 44 2.20 -0.96 15.41
C ALA A 44 1.65 -1.01 13.98
N MET A 45 0.36 -1.28 13.82
CA MET A 45 -0.23 -1.52 12.50
C MET A 45 -1.46 -0.64 12.30
N GLU A 46 -1.55 0.00 11.14
CA GLU A 46 -2.70 0.81 10.71
C GLU A 46 -3.17 0.37 9.32
N ALA A 47 -4.48 0.32 9.11
CA ALA A 47 -5.08 0.06 7.82
C ALA A 47 -5.67 1.35 7.27
N VAL A 48 -5.22 1.76 6.08
CA VAL A 48 -5.74 2.92 5.37
C VAL A 48 -7.08 2.54 4.76
N HIS A 49 -8.08 3.41 4.93
CA HIS A 49 -9.40 3.25 4.32
C HIS A 49 -9.69 4.48 3.46
N TRP A 50 -9.24 4.42 2.21
CA TRP A 50 -9.34 5.55 1.28
C TRP A 50 -10.61 5.51 0.42
N ALA A 51 -11.27 4.35 0.32
CA ALA A 51 -12.51 4.20 -0.45
C ALA A 51 -13.66 5.10 0.05
N ASP A 52 -13.66 5.48 1.33
CA ASP A 52 -14.66 6.39 1.90
C ASP A 52 -14.67 7.77 1.20
N VAL A 53 -13.57 8.18 0.55
CA VAL A 53 -13.48 9.43 -0.22
C VAL A 53 -14.48 9.46 -1.38
N PHE A 54 -14.71 8.33 -2.04
CA PHE A 54 -15.58 8.23 -3.22
C PHE A 54 -17.02 7.83 -2.88
N ALA A 55 -17.25 7.20 -1.73
CA ALA A 55 -18.51 6.52 -1.40
C ALA A 55 -19.77 7.38 -1.62
N ALA A 56 -19.76 8.65 -1.18
CA ALA A 56 -20.91 9.54 -1.34
C ALA A 56 -21.20 9.89 -2.81
N ARG A 57 -20.14 10.11 -3.61
CA ARG A 57 -20.27 10.48 -5.03
C ARG A 57 -20.67 9.27 -5.88
N GLU A 58 -20.19 8.09 -5.53
CA GLU A 58 -20.63 6.83 -6.14
C GLU A 58 -22.12 6.62 -5.92
N GLU A 59 -22.60 6.73 -4.67
CA GLU A 59 -24.02 6.59 -4.32
C GLU A 59 -24.92 7.52 -5.14
N GLU A 60 -24.49 8.77 -5.32
CA GLU A 60 -25.17 9.76 -6.16
C GLU A 60 -25.19 9.34 -7.64
N LEU A 61 -24.05 8.88 -8.20
CA LEU A 61 -23.96 8.43 -9.59
C LEU A 61 -24.85 7.21 -9.85
N ILE A 62 -24.89 6.25 -8.93
CA ILE A 62 -25.76 5.07 -9.02
C ILE A 62 -27.23 5.52 -8.96
N GLY A 63 -27.55 6.39 -8.01
CA GLY A 63 -28.90 6.90 -7.79
C GLY A 63 -29.44 7.69 -8.97
N SER A 64 -28.58 8.47 -9.64
CA SER A 64 -28.95 9.33 -10.77
C SER A 64 -28.85 8.64 -12.13
N SER A 65 -27.92 7.71 -12.33
CA SER A 65 -27.62 7.13 -13.66
C SER A 65 -28.16 5.72 -13.85
N ILE A 66 -28.28 4.92 -12.80
CA ILE A 66 -28.73 3.52 -12.91
C ILE A 66 -30.22 3.39 -12.59
N LYS A 67 -30.67 3.95 -11.46
CA LYS A 67 -32.04 3.77 -10.96
C LYS A 67 -33.12 4.37 -11.89
N PRO A 68 -32.98 5.60 -12.42
CA PRO A 68 -34.06 6.24 -13.18
C PRO A 68 -34.27 5.60 -14.56
N TYR A 69 -33.19 5.13 -15.19
CA TYR A 69 -33.21 4.57 -16.55
C TYR A 69 -33.44 3.05 -16.59
N ARG A 70 -33.62 2.40 -15.42
CA ARG A 70 -33.80 0.95 -15.28
C ARG A 70 -32.80 0.14 -16.15
N LEU A 71 -31.54 0.57 -16.14
CA LEU A 71 -30.52 -0.04 -16.99
C LEU A 71 -30.40 -1.54 -16.70
N ARG A 72 -30.15 -2.35 -17.73
CA ARG A 72 -29.86 -3.78 -17.54
C ARG A 72 -28.53 -3.97 -16.83
N TYR A 73 -28.40 -5.11 -16.13
CA TYR A 73 -27.20 -5.50 -15.39
C TYR A 73 -26.82 -4.50 -14.29
N GLN A 74 -27.80 -4.00 -13.53
CA GLN A 74 -27.59 -2.96 -12.49
C GLN A 74 -26.48 -3.33 -11.51
N HIS A 75 -26.43 -4.58 -11.05
CA HIS A 75 -25.37 -5.07 -10.17
C HIS A 75 -23.98 -5.05 -10.81
N LEU A 76 -23.88 -5.36 -12.11
CA LEU A 76 -22.61 -5.29 -12.83
C LEU A 76 -22.19 -3.84 -13.07
N ARG A 77 -23.14 -2.93 -13.37
CA ARG A 77 -22.86 -1.50 -13.52
C ARG A 77 -22.44 -0.87 -12.20
N GLN A 78 -23.11 -1.22 -11.12
CA GLN A 78 -22.75 -0.87 -9.75
C GLN A 78 -21.30 -1.31 -9.44
N TYR A 79 -20.98 -2.56 -9.78
CA TYR A 79 -19.64 -3.10 -9.65
C TYR A 79 -18.61 -2.33 -10.47
N VAL A 80 -18.92 -2.00 -11.73
CA VAL A 80 -18.04 -1.19 -12.59
C VAL A 80 -17.84 0.21 -12.01
N ILE A 81 -18.88 0.87 -11.51
CA ILE A 81 -18.74 2.18 -10.84
C ILE A 81 -17.78 2.03 -9.66
N ASN A 82 -18.03 1.09 -8.76
CA ASN A 82 -17.24 0.91 -7.53
C ASN A 82 -15.79 0.43 -7.74
N ASN A 83 -15.35 0.19 -8.98
CA ASN A 83 -14.00 -0.34 -9.24
C ASN A 83 -13.31 0.42 -10.38
N LEU A 84 -14.00 0.64 -11.50
CA LEU A 84 -13.43 1.38 -12.63
C LEU A 84 -13.50 2.90 -12.41
N ALA A 85 -14.56 3.41 -11.75
CA ALA A 85 -14.67 4.85 -11.51
C ALA A 85 -13.60 5.33 -10.52
N ASP A 86 -13.28 4.55 -9.49
CA ASP A 86 -12.15 4.81 -8.58
C ASP A 86 -10.82 4.99 -9.33
N ALA A 87 -10.52 4.09 -10.27
CA ALA A 87 -9.30 4.17 -11.08
C ALA A 87 -9.29 5.44 -11.95
N VAL A 88 -10.43 5.82 -12.53
CA VAL A 88 -10.57 7.03 -13.35
C VAL A 88 -10.51 8.30 -12.50
N ALA A 89 -11.14 8.30 -11.33
CA ALA A 89 -11.25 9.44 -10.43
C ALA A 89 -9.95 9.71 -9.67
N TYR A 90 -9.12 8.68 -9.50
CA TYR A 90 -7.78 8.82 -8.93
C TYR A 90 -6.79 9.36 -9.98
N GLN A 91 -6.86 10.65 -10.25
CA GLN A 91 -5.88 11.37 -11.04
C GLN A 91 -5.54 12.71 -10.39
N PRO A 92 -4.26 13.14 -10.41
CA PRO A 92 -3.93 14.51 -10.06
C PRO A 92 -4.56 15.44 -11.10
N VAL A 93 -5.27 16.45 -10.62
CA VAL A 93 -5.81 17.53 -11.46
C VAL A 93 -5.18 18.85 -11.01
N GLU A 94 -5.26 19.89 -11.85
CA GLU A 94 -4.63 21.19 -11.58
C GLU A 94 -5.23 21.91 -10.36
N LEU A 95 -6.45 21.55 -9.96
CA LEU A 95 -7.12 22.10 -8.78
C LEU A 95 -6.62 21.42 -7.50
N GLU A 96 -6.31 22.22 -6.48
CA GLU A 96 -6.01 21.76 -5.11
C GLU A 96 -7.27 21.16 -4.43
N ASP A 97 -7.08 20.36 -3.37
CA ASP A 97 -8.13 19.73 -2.56
C ASP A 97 -9.08 18.79 -3.33
N GLN A 98 -8.55 18.06 -4.31
CA GLN A 98 -9.30 17.08 -5.09
C GLN A 98 -9.10 15.65 -4.57
N ASN A 99 -9.80 14.68 -5.18
CA ASN A 99 -9.81 13.27 -4.76
C ASN A 99 -8.40 12.68 -4.51
N TYR A 100 -7.42 13.08 -5.32
CA TYR A 100 -6.02 12.67 -5.14
C TYR A 100 -5.45 13.09 -3.78
N GLU A 101 -5.58 14.37 -3.40
CA GLU A 101 -5.11 14.89 -2.11
C GLU A 101 -5.96 14.37 -0.95
N ALA A 102 -7.27 14.21 -1.15
CA ALA A 102 -8.16 13.62 -0.15
C ALA A 102 -7.75 12.18 0.20
N ILE A 103 -7.42 11.35 -0.81
CA ILE A 103 -6.90 10.00 -0.60
C ILE A 103 -5.55 10.04 0.13
N HIS A 104 -4.63 10.91 -0.31
CA HIS A 104 -3.32 11.04 0.33
C HIS A 104 -3.43 11.49 1.79
N ARG A 105 -4.41 12.32 2.13
CA ARG A 105 -4.71 12.72 3.51
C ARG A 105 -5.05 11.52 4.40
N THR A 106 -5.78 10.53 3.88
CA THR A 106 -6.07 9.30 4.64
C THR A 106 -4.82 8.49 4.98
N ILE A 107 -3.80 8.50 4.10
CA ILE A 107 -2.49 7.88 4.37
C ILE A 107 -1.73 8.69 5.41
N SER A 108 -1.69 10.01 5.27
CA SER A 108 -1.01 10.89 6.23
C SER A 108 -1.58 10.76 7.64
N GLU A 109 -2.91 10.73 7.79
CA GLU A 109 -3.57 10.51 9.08
C GLU A 109 -3.26 9.14 9.68
N ALA A 110 -3.13 8.10 8.85
CA ALA A 110 -2.71 6.78 9.31
C ALA A 110 -1.24 6.77 9.77
N LEU A 111 -0.35 7.46 9.05
CA LEU A 111 1.04 7.65 9.47
C LEU A 111 1.13 8.44 10.78
N HIS A 112 0.28 9.44 10.99
CA HIS A 112 0.20 10.17 12.24
C HIS A 112 -0.17 9.26 13.42
N ARG A 113 -1.19 8.41 13.25
CA ARG A 113 -1.55 7.40 14.28
C ARG A 113 -0.43 6.38 14.52
N LEU A 114 0.31 6.00 13.48
CA LEU A 114 1.51 5.17 13.63
C LEU A 114 2.62 5.91 14.39
N ALA A 115 2.86 7.20 14.13
CA ALA A 115 3.85 7.99 14.85
C ALA A 115 3.52 8.08 16.34
N LEU A 116 2.24 8.27 16.69
CA LEU A 116 1.78 8.28 18.08
C LEU A 116 1.94 6.93 18.78
N SER A 117 1.77 5.81 18.07
CA SER A 117 1.74 4.45 18.66
C SER A 117 3.08 3.69 18.61
N ALA A 118 3.91 3.98 17.61
CA ALA A 118 5.22 3.37 17.36
C ALA A 118 6.39 4.31 17.74
N GLY A 119 6.12 5.62 17.81
CA GLY A 119 7.13 6.66 17.94
C GLY A 119 7.47 7.31 16.58
N PRO A 120 7.84 8.60 16.56
CA PRO A 120 8.11 9.35 15.33
C PRO A 120 9.33 8.83 14.55
N HIS A 121 10.21 8.07 15.23
CA HIS A 121 11.41 7.48 14.64
C HIS A 121 11.24 6.00 14.25
N ALA A 122 10.05 5.42 14.30
CA ALA A 122 9.86 4.01 13.93
C ALA A 122 10.18 3.76 12.45
N PRO A 123 10.93 2.70 12.09
CA PRO A 123 11.02 2.24 10.70
C PRO A 123 9.63 1.88 10.15
N LEU A 124 9.39 2.24 8.89
CA LEU A 124 8.11 2.03 8.23
C LEU A 124 8.15 0.85 7.25
N CYS A 125 7.17 -0.04 7.41
CA CYS A 125 6.82 -1.08 6.48
C CYS A 125 5.48 -0.77 5.82
N VAL A 126 5.43 -0.72 4.50
CA VAL A 126 4.20 -0.52 3.73
C VAL A 126 3.83 -1.82 3.06
N ILE A 127 2.59 -2.24 3.24
CA ILE A 127 2.01 -3.41 2.56
C ILE A 127 0.82 -2.91 1.75
N SER A 128 0.94 -2.96 0.43
CA SER A 128 -0.03 -2.35 -0.47
C SER A 128 -0.53 -3.38 -1.47
N HIS A 129 -1.81 -3.27 -1.84
CA HIS A 129 -2.47 -4.23 -2.71
C HIS A 129 -3.11 -3.54 -3.91
N SER A 130 -2.92 -4.08 -5.11
CA SER A 130 -3.61 -3.63 -6.33
C SER A 130 -3.42 -2.13 -6.59
N LEU A 131 -4.52 -1.39 -6.83
CA LEU A 131 -4.53 0.07 -6.92
C LEU A 131 -3.89 0.74 -5.69
N GLY A 132 -4.02 0.17 -4.50
CA GLY A 132 -3.38 0.66 -3.28
C GLY A 132 -1.85 0.72 -3.39
N SER A 133 -1.23 -0.14 -4.19
CA SER A 133 0.20 -0.07 -4.49
C SER A 133 0.56 1.16 -5.31
N MET A 134 -0.28 1.54 -6.28
CA MET A 134 -0.09 2.81 -6.98
C MET A 134 -0.31 3.99 -6.03
N ILE A 135 -1.38 3.97 -5.22
CA ILE A 135 -1.70 5.07 -4.31
C ILE A 135 -0.53 5.28 -3.32
N ALA A 136 -0.05 4.20 -2.70
CA ALA A 136 1.09 4.26 -1.80
C ALA A 136 2.35 4.76 -2.53
N SER A 137 2.66 4.22 -3.72
CA SER A 137 3.81 4.68 -4.51
C SER A 137 3.73 6.16 -4.85
N ASN A 138 2.58 6.67 -5.30
CA ASN A 138 2.38 8.08 -5.61
C ASN A 138 2.50 8.96 -4.35
N PHE A 139 1.98 8.51 -3.20
CA PHE A 139 2.09 9.24 -1.93
C PHE A 139 3.55 9.41 -1.50
N PHE A 140 4.34 8.34 -1.50
CA PHE A 140 5.76 8.43 -1.17
C PHE A 140 6.56 9.16 -2.25
N TYR A 141 6.16 9.07 -3.52
CA TYR A 141 6.74 9.86 -4.60
C TYR A 141 6.57 11.35 -4.34
N ASP A 142 5.37 11.77 -3.96
CA ASP A 142 5.10 13.15 -3.62
C ASP A 142 5.86 13.60 -2.36
N LEU A 143 6.13 12.72 -1.40
CA LEU A 143 7.00 13.05 -0.26
C LEU A 143 8.48 13.18 -0.63
N GLN A 144 8.96 12.38 -1.59
CA GLN A 144 10.37 12.37 -1.99
C GLN A 144 10.71 13.47 -3.00
N PHE A 145 9.78 13.82 -3.89
CA PHE A 145 10.07 14.62 -5.08
C PHE A 145 9.14 15.81 -5.30
N SER A 146 8.12 16.02 -4.44
CA SER A 146 7.14 17.09 -4.61
C SER A 146 6.94 17.88 -3.32
N SER A 147 6.62 19.17 -3.43
CA SER A 147 6.18 19.96 -2.27
C SER A 147 4.75 19.61 -1.85
N ARG A 148 3.97 18.95 -2.72
CA ARG A 148 2.60 18.52 -2.43
C ARG A 148 2.55 17.55 -1.26
N GLY A 149 3.45 16.55 -1.25
CA GLY A 149 3.48 15.54 -0.18
C GLY A 149 3.74 16.17 1.18
N HIS A 150 4.68 17.13 1.24
CA HIS A 150 5.07 17.80 2.50
C HIS A 150 3.92 18.60 3.12
N ARG A 151 3.02 19.17 2.30
CA ARG A 151 1.85 19.91 2.79
C ARG A 151 0.83 19.03 3.51
N LEU A 152 0.81 17.73 3.20
CA LEU A 152 -0.15 16.79 3.76
C LEU A 152 0.35 16.15 5.07
N VAL A 153 1.62 16.32 5.43
CA VAL A 153 2.20 15.81 6.68
C VAL A 153 1.53 16.48 7.89
N VAL A 154 1.01 15.68 8.83
CA VAL A 154 0.28 16.20 10.00
C VAL A 154 1.24 16.77 11.04
N ASN A 155 2.31 16.05 11.36
CA ASN A 155 3.38 16.49 12.24
C ASN A 155 4.72 16.58 11.48
N PRO A 156 5.12 17.79 11.04
CA PRO A 156 6.36 18.01 10.32
C PRO A 156 7.62 17.59 11.08
N GLU A 157 7.56 17.43 12.41
CA GLU A 157 8.71 16.99 13.21
C GLU A 157 8.93 15.48 13.19
N ALA A 158 7.95 14.67 12.75
CA ALA A 158 8.04 13.22 12.74
C ALA A 158 8.64 12.69 11.42
N PRO A 159 9.88 12.14 11.42
CA PRO A 159 10.48 11.57 10.20
C PRO A 159 9.66 10.43 9.59
N LEU A 160 8.92 9.68 10.42
CA LEU A 160 7.97 8.66 9.97
C LEU A 160 6.90 9.25 9.03
N GLU A 161 6.31 10.39 9.39
CA GLU A 161 5.25 11.01 8.59
C GLU A 161 5.79 11.69 7.33
N ARG A 162 7.03 12.17 7.38
CA ARG A 162 7.76 12.71 6.20
C ARG A 162 8.20 11.62 5.22
N GLY A 163 7.95 10.33 5.52
CA GLY A 163 8.35 9.19 4.68
C GLY A 163 9.86 8.88 4.71
N GLU A 164 10.63 9.58 5.55
CA GLU A 164 12.08 9.45 5.62
C GLU A 164 12.53 8.09 6.17
N LEU A 165 11.62 7.42 6.90
CA LEU A 165 11.82 6.10 7.50
C LEU A 165 11.20 4.96 6.70
N LEU A 166 10.78 5.21 5.45
CA LEU A 166 10.34 4.16 4.54
C LEU A 166 11.45 3.13 4.37
N THR A 167 11.23 1.94 4.95
CA THR A 167 12.24 0.88 5.03
C THR A 167 11.85 -0.31 4.18
N LEU A 168 10.62 -0.79 4.31
CA LEU A 168 10.11 -1.96 3.60
C LEU A 168 8.89 -1.54 2.77
N PHE A 169 8.85 -1.93 1.49
CA PHE A 169 7.73 -1.65 0.61
C PHE A 169 7.30 -2.92 -0.13
N TYR A 170 6.12 -3.43 0.22
CA TYR A 170 5.57 -4.65 -0.37
C TYR A 170 4.37 -4.33 -1.24
N THR A 171 4.44 -4.73 -2.50
CA THR A 171 3.34 -4.61 -3.47
C THR A 171 2.75 -5.99 -3.75
N LEU A 172 1.43 -6.12 -3.61
CA LEU A 172 0.70 -7.37 -3.78
C LEU A 172 -0.25 -7.21 -4.97
N GLY A 173 -0.09 -8.01 -6.02
CA GLY A 173 -1.01 -7.99 -7.17
C GLY A 173 -1.08 -6.62 -7.86
N THR A 174 0.04 -5.92 -7.98
CA THR A 174 0.04 -4.50 -8.40
C THR A 174 -0.22 -4.32 -9.90
N THR A 175 -1.03 -3.31 -10.24
CA THR A 175 -1.28 -2.84 -11.61
C THR A 175 -0.34 -1.71 -12.04
N LEU A 176 0.68 -1.41 -11.24
CA LEU A 176 1.57 -0.26 -11.44
C LEU A 176 2.21 -0.21 -12.85
N PRO A 177 2.61 -1.33 -13.48
CA PRO A 177 3.11 -1.30 -14.86
C PRO A 177 2.12 -0.71 -15.86
N LEU A 178 0.81 -0.97 -15.71
CA LEU A 178 -0.21 -0.40 -16.61
C LEU A 178 -0.33 1.12 -16.43
N TRP A 179 -0.15 1.59 -15.20
CA TRP A 179 -0.19 3.01 -14.88
C TRP A 179 1.02 3.77 -15.37
N SER A 180 2.13 3.09 -15.69
CA SER A 180 3.28 3.73 -16.32
C SER A 180 2.91 4.39 -17.66
N MET A 181 1.92 3.86 -18.36
CA MET A 181 1.39 4.41 -19.62
C MET A 181 0.75 5.79 -19.48
N ARG A 182 0.45 6.26 -18.27
CA ARG A 182 -0.09 7.62 -18.05
C ARG A 182 0.91 8.72 -18.37
N TYR A 183 2.21 8.39 -18.36
CA TYR A 183 3.30 9.31 -18.61
C TYR A 183 3.93 9.04 -19.97
N ARG A 184 4.14 10.11 -20.75
CA ARG A 184 4.89 10.02 -22.01
C ARG A 184 6.34 9.61 -21.76
N ASP A 185 6.93 10.21 -20.73
CA ASP A 185 8.29 9.96 -20.25
C ASP A 185 8.13 9.52 -18.79
N PHE A 186 8.20 8.22 -18.52
CA PHE A 186 8.03 7.70 -17.16
C PHE A 186 9.23 8.14 -16.31
N ASP A 187 9.00 9.00 -15.31
CA ASP A 187 10.06 9.73 -14.60
C ASP A 187 11.01 8.78 -13.84
N LYS A 188 10.56 8.19 -12.72
CA LYS A 188 11.34 7.23 -11.91
C LYS A 188 10.49 6.58 -10.80
N PRO A 189 10.87 5.42 -10.27
CA PRO A 189 10.26 4.84 -9.07
C PRO A 189 10.58 5.66 -7.80
N ILE A 190 9.83 5.41 -6.72
CA ILE A 190 10.21 5.85 -5.36
C ILE A 190 11.46 5.13 -4.90
N GLU A 191 12.24 5.76 -4.02
CA GLU A 191 13.41 5.14 -3.40
C GLU A 191 13.00 4.32 -2.17
N VAL A 192 13.37 3.03 -2.17
CA VAL A 192 13.15 2.11 -1.06
C VAL A 192 14.44 1.32 -0.78
N PRO A 193 15.04 1.44 0.42
CA PRO A 193 14.63 2.35 1.49
C PRO A 193 14.74 3.82 1.07
N SER A 194 14.07 4.70 1.81
CA SER A 194 14.26 6.16 1.68
C SER A 194 15.75 6.52 1.84
N ALA A 195 16.25 7.45 1.01
CA ALA A 195 17.62 7.96 1.11
C ALA A 195 17.98 8.47 2.51
N GLN A 196 17.00 9.02 3.22
CA GLN A 196 17.18 9.60 4.56
C GLN A 196 17.25 8.54 5.66
N LEU A 197 16.91 7.28 5.38
CA LEU A 197 16.85 6.21 6.40
C LEU A 197 18.18 6.07 7.16
N LYS A 198 19.31 6.21 6.46
CA LYS A 198 20.65 6.07 7.03
C LYS A 198 20.99 7.13 8.07
N LEU A 199 20.32 8.28 8.07
CA LEU A 199 20.49 9.31 9.10
C LEU A 199 19.93 8.86 10.46
N TYR A 200 19.00 7.89 10.45
CA TYR A 200 18.33 7.39 11.64
C TYR A 200 18.80 5.98 12.01
N TYR A 201 19.03 5.13 11.00
CA TYR A 201 19.42 3.73 11.16
C TYR A 201 20.49 3.34 10.15
N GLU A 202 21.76 3.57 10.49
CA GLU A 202 22.91 3.38 9.58
C GLU A 202 22.99 1.96 8.97
N HIS A 203 22.65 0.94 9.75
CA HIS A 203 22.78 -0.47 9.34
C HIS A 203 21.51 -1.06 8.73
N LEU A 204 20.41 -0.31 8.64
CA LEU A 204 19.15 -0.83 8.16
C LEU A 204 19.11 -0.79 6.62
N LEU A 205 18.98 -1.96 6.00
CA LEU A 205 19.07 -2.08 4.54
C LEU A 205 17.77 -1.78 3.80
N GLY A 206 16.62 -2.18 4.35
CA GLY A 206 15.34 -2.07 3.66
C GLY A 206 15.22 -2.88 2.37
N GLU A 207 14.02 -2.89 1.77
CA GLU A 207 13.77 -3.47 0.44
C GLU A 207 12.40 -3.10 -0.13
N TRP A 208 12.29 -3.15 -1.46
CA TRP A 208 11.02 -3.26 -2.17
C TRP A 208 10.90 -4.64 -2.81
N VAL A 209 9.86 -5.39 -2.42
CA VAL A 209 9.51 -6.68 -3.05
C VAL A 209 8.09 -6.63 -3.61
N ASN A 210 7.94 -7.14 -4.84
CA ASN A 210 6.66 -7.27 -5.50
C ASN A 210 6.22 -8.73 -5.57
N PHE A 211 4.99 -9.00 -5.15
CA PHE A 211 4.37 -10.32 -5.23
C PHE A 211 3.29 -10.32 -6.32
N TYR A 212 3.40 -11.26 -7.25
CA TYR A 212 2.43 -11.41 -8.34
C TYR A 212 2.04 -12.88 -8.51
N ASP A 213 0.80 -13.14 -8.86
CA ASP A 213 0.35 -14.46 -9.31
C ASP A 213 0.36 -14.49 -10.84
N LYS A 214 0.83 -15.60 -11.43
CA LYS A 214 0.86 -15.79 -12.88
C LYS A 214 -0.54 -15.86 -13.48
N ASP A 215 -1.52 -16.28 -12.69
CA ASP A 215 -2.92 -16.38 -13.09
C ASP A 215 -3.72 -15.10 -12.80
N ASP A 216 -3.09 -14.06 -12.24
CA ASP A 216 -3.70 -12.77 -11.95
C ASP A 216 -3.43 -11.78 -13.10
N ILE A 217 -4.44 -11.53 -13.92
CA ILE A 217 -4.37 -10.68 -15.11
C ILE A 217 -4.12 -9.20 -14.82
N LEU A 218 -4.22 -8.79 -13.55
CA LEU A 218 -3.98 -7.42 -13.10
C LEU A 218 -2.60 -7.26 -12.45
N ALA A 219 -1.93 -8.37 -12.09
CA ALA A 219 -0.65 -8.37 -11.42
C ALA A 219 0.49 -8.55 -12.42
N TYR A 220 1.47 -7.65 -12.36
CA TYR A 220 2.61 -7.68 -13.27
C TYR A 220 3.94 -7.52 -12.52
N PRO A 221 5.03 -8.14 -13.00
CA PRO A 221 6.38 -7.86 -12.51
C PRO A 221 6.74 -6.37 -12.66
N LEU A 222 7.49 -5.81 -11.70
CA LEU A 222 7.90 -4.42 -11.72
C LEU A 222 9.30 -4.22 -12.30
N LYS A 223 10.24 -5.15 -12.09
CA LYS A 223 11.63 -4.99 -12.54
C LYS A 223 11.73 -4.87 -14.07
N SER A 224 10.79 -5.45 -14.81
CA SER A 224 10.76 -5.39 -16.27
C SER A 224 10.19 -4.09 -16.84
N ILE A 225 9.74 -3.13 -16.01
CA ILE A 225 9.21 -1.86 -16.51
C ILE A 225 10.31 -1.04 -17.18
N ASN A 226 11.42 -0.80 -16.50
CA ASN A 226 12.59 -0.08 -16.97
C ASN A 226 13.81 -0.32 -16.05
N GLU A 227 14.97 0.23 -16.42
CA GLU A 227 16.22 0.06 -15.65
C GLU A 227 16.13 0.58 -14.21
N GLU A 228 15.39 1.67 -13.97
CA GLU A 228 15.27 2.27 -12.64
C GLU A 228 14.43 1.38 -11.70
N TYR A 229 13.35 0.76 -12.20
CA TYR A 229 12.62 -0.26 -11.44
C TYR A 229 13.45 -1.52 -11.21
N ASP A 230 14.25 -1.96 -12.20
CA ASP A 230 15.11 -3.11 -12.02
C ASP A 230 16.13 -2.89 -10.88
N ARG A 231 16.67 -1.68 -10.76
CA ARG A 231 17.60 -1.31 -9.68
C ARG A 231 16.92 -1.19 -8.32
N THR A 232 15.74 -0.59 -8.26
CA THR A 232 15.04 -0.29 -7.00
C THR A 232 14.27 -1.47 -6.44
N VAL A 233 13.57 -2.23 -7.30
CA VAL A 233 12.80 -3.40 -6.88
C VAL A 233 13.77 -4.56 -6.70
N ARG A 234 13.92 -4.99 -5.44
CA ARG A 234 14.83 -6.07 -5.07
C ARG A 234 14.42 -7.38 -5.72
N GLN A 235 13.13 -7.71 -5.70
CA GLN A 235 12.65 -8.96 -6.26
C GLN A 235 11.18 -8.88 -6.71
N ASP A 236 10.89 -9.53 -7.84
CA ASP A 236 9.56 -9.95 -8.24
C ASP A 236 9.38 -11.43 -7.86
N ILE A 237 8.48 -11.73 -6.92
CA ILE A 237 8.22 -13.08 -6.40
C ILE A 237 6.89 -13.58 -6.95
N SER A 238 6.93 -14.66 -7.73
CA SER A 238 5.71 -15.34 -8.15
C SER A 238 5.10 -16.13 -6.99
N VAL A 239 3.81 -15.94 -6.73
CA VAL A 239 3.03 -16.69 -5.74
C VAL A 239 1.86 -17.40 -6.41
N ASN A 240 1.20 -18.29 -5.68
CA ASN A 240 -0.08 -18.87 -6.08
C ASN A 240 -1.11 -18.55 -4.99
N VAL A 241 -2.04 -17.66 -5.31
CA VAL A 241 -3.06 -17.12 -4.41
C VAL A 241 -4.48 -17.28 -4.96
N GLY A 242 -4.64 -17.85 -6.16
CA GLY A 242 -5.92 -18.21 -6.76
C GLY A 242 -5.81 -19.17 -7.96
N ASN A 243 -6.97 -19.60 -8.49
CA ASN A 243 -7.09 -20.37 -9.75
C ASN A 243 -7.79 -19.52 -10.83
N TRP A 244 -7.63 -19.87 -12.12
CA TRP A 244 -8.24 -19.17 -13.27
C TRP A 244 -9.77 -18.91 -13.18
N LEU A 245 -10.53 -19.79 -12.51
CA LEU A 245 -11.97 -19.64 -12.25
C LEU A 245 -12.31 -18.51 -11.25
N THR A 246 -11.32 -18.11 -10.48
CA THR A 246 -11.41 -17.11 -9.41
C THR A 246 -10.78 -15.78 -9.88
N SER A 247 -9.75 -15.80 -10.74
CA SER A 247 -9.02 -14.62 -11.22
C SER A 247 -9.82 -13.54 -11.97
N TRP A 248 -11.07 -13.82 -12.36
CA TRP A 248 -11.96 -12.86 -13.05
C TRP A 248 -12.88 -12.07 -12.10
N ASN A 249 -12.82 -12.33 -10.78
CA ASN A 249 -13.56 -11.56 -9.77
C ASN A 249 -12.61 -11.03 -8.68
N PRO A 250 -12.90 -9.87 -8.07
CA PRO A 250 -11.99 -9.21 -7.11
C PRO A 250 -11.89 -9.89 -5.74
N LEU A 251 -12.74 -10.89 -5.45
CA LEU A 251 -12.58 -11.69 -4.23
C LEU A 251 -11.31 -12.55 -4.29
N SER A 252 -10.81 -12.85 -5.47
CA SER A 252 -9.64 -13.71 -5.69
C SER A 252 -8.34 -12.92 -5.71
N HIS A 253 -8.41 -11.67 -6.16
CA HIS A 253 -7.36 -10.68 -5.95
C HIS A 253 -7.14 -10.45 -4.45
N SER A 254 -8.14 -10.67 -3.58
CA SER A 254 -7.93 -10.62 -2.12
C SER A 254 -7.10 -11.79 -1.56
N GLY A 255 -6.75 -12.80 -2.38
CA GLY A 255 -6.01 -14.00 -1.98
C GLY A 255 -4.61 -13.71 -1.44
N TYR A 256 -3.96 -12.63 -1.88
CA TYR A 256 -2.61 -12.26 -1.42
C TYR A 256 -2.55 -12.07 0.10
N PHE A 257 -3.56 -11.44 0.71
CA PHE A 257 -3.61 -11.25 2.17
C PHE A 257 -3.74 -12.55 2.96
N TYR A 258 -4.04 -13.68 2.33
CA TYR A 258 -4.16 -14.97 3.01
C TYR A 258 -3.03 -15.94 2.68
N SER A 259 -2.11 -15.53 1.81
CA SER A 259 -0.98 -16.35 1.37
C SER A 259 0.03 -16.54 2.48
N LYS A 260 0.22 -17.80 2.91
CA LYS A 260 1.21 -18.17 3.91
C LYS A 260 2.64 -17.80 3.48
N PRO A 261 3.09 -18.06 2.24
CA PRO A 261 4.41 -17.61 1.78
C PRO A 261 4.65 -16.11 1.93
N ILE A 262 3.64 -15.28 1.62
CA ILE A 262 3.75 -13.82 1.75
C ILE A 262 3.86 -13.41 3.22
N LEU A 263 3.00 -13.98 4.08
CA LEU A 263 3.03 -13.72 5.52
C LEU A 263 4.37 -14.11 6.15
N GLU A 264 4.92 -15.27 5.80
CA GLU A 264 6.20 -15.75 6.31
C GLU A 264 7.38 -14.90 5.81
N TYR A 265 7.37 -14.49 4.54
CA TYR A 265 8.38 -13.59 3.99
C TYR A 265 8.36 -12.23 4.71
N ILE A 266 7.21 -11.56 4.77
CA ILE A 266 7.09 -10.25 5.41
C ILE A 266 7.44 -10.33 6.90
N ALA A 267 6.99 -11.38 7.60
CA ALA A 267 7.32 -11.59 9.01
C ALA A 267 8.84 -11.73 9.25
N SER A 268 9.54 -12.48 8.39
CA SER A 268 11.00 -12.64 8.46
C SER A 268 11.73 -11.31 8.30
N GLN A 269 11.26 -10.45 7.39
CA GLN A 269 11.90 -9.15 7.13
C GLN A 269 11.58 -8.13 8.23
N LEU A 270 10.38 -8.20 8.80
CA LEU A 270 10.03 -7.45 10.02
C LEU A 270 10.89 -7.89 11.21
N GLU A 271 11.14 -9.19 11.35
CA GLU A 271 12.05 -9.72 12.38
C GLU A 271 13.47 -9.18 12.22
N ALA A 272 14.05 -9.31 11.01
CA ALA A 272 15.38 -8.81 10.71
C ALA A 272 15.50 -7.30 11.01
N THR A 273 14.48 -6.53 10.61
CA THR A 273 14.38 -5.09 10.91
C THR A 273 14.35 -4.83 12.41
N TRP A 274 13.50 -5.54 13.16
CA TRP A 274 13.33 -5.32 14.59
C TRP A 274 14.61 -5.64 15.36
N ARG A 275 15.27 -6.76 15.02
CA ARG A 275 16.55 -7.16 15.62
C ARG A 275 17.65 -6.13 15.34
N SER A 276 17.72 -5.63 14.10
CA SER A 276 18.69 -4.61 13.70
C SER A 276 18.53 -3.31 14.49
N ILE A 277 17.31 -2.80 14.66
CA ILE A 277 17.08 -1.51 15.34
C ILE A 277 17.12 -1.61 16.87
N ASN A 278 16.89 -2.79 17.43
CA ASN A 278 16.93 -3.02 18.88
C ASN A 278 18.23 -3.71 19.36
N GLN A 279 19.22 -3.87 18.47
CA GLN A 279 20.53 -4.48 18.76
C GLN A 279 20.46 -5.87 19.39
N VAL A 280 19.39 -6.62 19.11
CA VAL A 280 19.22 -8.00 19.58
C VAL A 280 19.90 -8.90 18.56
N LYS A 281 21.12 -9.36 18.88
CA LYS A 281 21.80 -10.42 18.12
C LYS A 281 21.01 -11.72 18.16
#